data_AF-A0A7S1H5L9-F1
#
_entry.id   AF-A0A7S1H5L9-F1
#
_cell.length_a   1.000
_cell.length_b   1.000
_cell.length_c   1.000
_cell.angle_alpha   90.00
_cell.angle_beta   90.00
_cell.angle_gamma   90.00
#
_symmetry.space_group_name_H-M   'P 1'
#
loop_
_entity.id
_entity.type
_entity.pdbx_description
1 polymer ?
#
loop_
_entity_poly.entity_id
_entity_poly.type
_entity_poly.pdbx_seq_one_letter_code
_entity_poly.pdbx_strand_id
1 'polypeptide(L)'
;KERLTALQKRGRLCSRLLREELWGHLKRDEQDALVSLMGAFRLMHETHGEGGGRYCQVCATNDHESYVVPATFQDPIDDGYVAPSVWTPRNGQGCKGVLRREYRCSRLEDAFLSELQVVWCTEEGITPESGGRLGFRVIAQAKDGMVLKCEESEDVEETVVVSVAREGGDNACDSFGESVIRVVGFVHVDFAEDDAECATTEWPLFNCVLESIRMLEKGTPGLSLRERVPLACSTVDEAAGGLVDSMTVQELRKRRKLKLEDGSTVRTSDLLPGSREISRSAPAAYALPEVSEAATAPGG
;
A
#
# COMPACT_ATOMS: atom_id res chain seq x y z
N LYS A 1 -5.48 15.02 28.24
CA LYS A 1 -4.21 15.33 27.55
C LYS A 1 -3.52 14.06 27.02
N GLU A 2 -3.11 13.11 27.87
CA GLU A 2 -2.47 11.85 27.41
C GLU A 2 -3.30 11.04 26.41
N ARG A 3 -4.62 10.94 26.60
CA ARG A 3 -5.53 10.32 25.62
C ARG A 3 -5.56 11.04 24.27
N LEU A 4 -5.51 12.39 24.26
CA LEU A 4 -5.47 13.19 23.04
C LEU A 4 -4.13 12.96 22.30
N THR A 5 -3.02 12.86 23.04
CA THR A 5 -1.69 12.56 22.49
C THR A 5 -1.60 11.14 21.94
N ALA A 6 -2.18 10.15 22.62
CA ALA A 6 -2.23 8.76 22.12
C ALA A 6 -3.11 8.62 20.86
N LEU A 7 -4.16 9.44 20.76
CA LEU A 7 -5.07 9.47 19.62
C LEU A 7 -4.51 10.22 18.41
N GLN A 8 -3.78 11.30 18.67
CA GLN A 8 -2.96 11.97 17.66
C GLN A 8 -1.91 11.01 17.08
N LYS A 9 -1.23 10.20 17.91
CA LYS A 9 -0.21 9.26 17.44
C LYS A 9 -0.73 8.23 16.42
N ARG A 10 -1.99 7.83 16.58
CA ARG A 10 -2.65 6.82 15.74
C ARG A 10 -3.67 7.41 14.77
N GLY A 11 -3.65 8.73 14.56
CA GLY A 11 -4.55 9.45 13.67
C GLY A 11 -6.03 9.10 13.80
N ARG A 12 -6.49 8.76 15.00
CA ARG A 12 -7.88 8.33 15.25
C ARG A 12 -8.56 9.33 16.17
N LEU A 13 -9.75 9.78 15.79
CA LEU A 13 -10.55 10.74 16.55
C LEU A 13 -11.93 10.16 16.85
N CYS A 14 -12.48 10.48 18.01
CA CYS A 14 -13.87 10.22 18.35
C CYS A 14 -14.65 11.53 18.22
N SER A 15 -15.87 11.47 17.69
CA SER A 15 -16.72 12.66 17.56
C SER A 15 -16.96 13.37 18.89
N ARG A 16 -17.01 12.65 20.01
CA ARG A 16 -17.09 13.22 21.35
C ARG A 16 -15.88 14.12 21.67
N LEU A 17 -14.67 13.64 21.42
CA LEU A 17 -13.45 14.43 21.66
C LEU A 17 -13.35 15.63 20.73
N LEU A 18 -13.72 15.46 19.45
CA LEU A 18 -13.79 16.58 18.51
C LEU A 18 -14.74 17.66 19.01
N ARG A 19 -15.97 17.28 19.37
CA ARG A 19 -17.05 18.22 19.68
C ARG A 19 -16.97 18.82 21.08
N GLU A 20 -16.54 18.04 22.07
CA GLU A 20 -16.50 18.49 23.47
C GLU A 20 -15.17 19.16 23.83
N GLU A 21 -14.04 18.66 23.31
CA GLU A 21 -12.70 19.12 23.73
C GLU A 21 -12.07 20.07 22.72
N LEU A 22 -12.07 19.72 21.41
CA LEU A 22 -11.39 20.53 20.39
C LEU A 22 -12.27 21.70 19.90
N TRP A 23 -13.55 21.43 19.68
CA TRP A 23 -14.50 22.37 19.09
C TRP A 23 -15.61 22.78 20.07
N GLY A 24 -15.42 22.57 21.37
CA GLY A 24 -16.44 22.89 22.38
C GLY A 24 -16.86 24.36 22.42
N HIS A 25 -16.08 25.25 21.81
CA HIS A 25 -16.37 26.67 21.66
C HIS A 25 -17.22 27.01 20.41
N LEU A 26 -17.41 26.04 19.50
CA LEU A 26 -18.21 26.19 18.28
C LEU A 26 -19.63 25.67 18.49
N LYS A 27 -20.59 26.21 17.72
CA LYS A 27 -21.96 25.69 17.69
C LYS A 27 -22.01 24.32 17.00
N ARG A 28 -23.03 23.51 17.30
CA ARG A 28 -23.18 22.18 16.67
C ARG A 28 -23.19 22.24 15.14
N ASP A 29 -23.94 23.17 14.56
CA ASP A 29 -24.02 23.31 13.10
C ASP A 29 -22.65 23.66 12.48
N GLU A 30 -21.81 24.43 13.19
CA GLU A 30 -20.45 24.77 12.75
C GLU A 30 -19.52 23.54 12.85
N GLN A 31 -19.67 22.73 13.90
CA GLN A 31 -18.95 21.46 14.03
C GLN A 31 -19.31 20.49 12.91
N ASP A 32 -20.60 20.36 12.58
CA ASP A 32 -21.09 19.51 11.49
C ASP A 32 -20.58 19.98 10.12
N ALA A 33 -20.55 21.31 9.91
CA ALA A 33 -19.97 21.90 8.72
C ALA A 33 -18.47 21.62 8.61
N LEU A 34 -17.71 21.69 9.71
CA LEU A 34 -16.28 21.35 9.73
C LEU A 34 -16.04 19.87 9.44
N VAL A 35 -16.85 18.97 10.00
CA VAL A 35 -16.77 17.53 9.69
C VAL A 35 -16.98 17.30 8.20
N SER A 36 -18.04 17.89 7.65
CA SER A 36 -18.37 17.80 6.22
C SER A 36 -17.24 18.37 5.34
N LEU A 37 -16.66 19.50 5.75
CA LEU A 37 -15.56 20.14 5.03
C LEU A 37 -14.31 19.27 5.02
N MET A 38 -13.89 18.75 6.17
CA MET A 38 -12.72 17.88 6.27
C MET A 38 -12.90 16.58 5.47
N GLY A 39 -14.11 16.02 5.43
CA GLY A 39 -14.44 14.89 4.55
C GLY A 39 -14.36 15.28 3.06
N ALA A 40 -14.95 16.40 2.68
CA ALA A 40 -14.94 16.89 1.30
C ALA A 40 -13.53 17.21 0.77
N PHE A 41 -12.63 17.66 1.64
CA PHE A 41 -11.20 17.89 1.32
C PHE A 41 -10.32 16.64 1.52
N ARG A 42 -10.92 15.46 1.74
CA ARG A 42 -10.21 14.19 1.93
C ARG A 42 -9.13 14.25 3.02
N LEU A 43 -9.40 15.01 4.08
CA LEU A 43 -8.52 15.11 5.24
C LEU A 43 -8.85 14.05 6.29
N MET A 44 -10.08 13.54 6.27
CA MET A 44 -10.51 12.48 7.16
C MET A 44 -11.58 11.60 6.53
N HIS A 45 -11.73 10.40 7.08
CA HIS A 45 -12.83 9.49 6.77
C HIS A 45 -13.51 8.99 8.05
N GLU A 46 -14.80 8.68 7.96
CA GLU A 46 -15.52 8.03 9.05
C GLU A 46 -15.30 6.51 8.99
N THR A 47 -15.05 5.91 10.15
CA THR A 47 -14.97 4.47 10.34
C THR A 47 -16.24 3.98 11.01
N HIS A 48 -16.92 3.03 10.37
CA HIS A 48 -18.02 2.30 10.99
C HIS A 48 -17.49 1.02 11.65
N GLY A 49 -18.09 0.59 12.75
CA GLY A 49 -17.79 -0.71 13.35
C GLY A 49 -18.22 -1.84 12.42
N GLU A 50 -17.61 -3.02 12.60
CA GLU A 50 -18.11 -4.26 11.98
C GLU A 50 -19.61 -4.40 12.30
N GLY A 51 -20.45 -4.48 11.27
CA GLY A 51 -21.92 -4.57 11.40
C GLY A 51 -22.70 -3.26 11.21
N GLY A 52 -22.08 -2.17 10.72
CA GLY A 52 -22.79 -0.94 10.36
C GLY A 52 -23.25 -0.09 11.55
N GLY A 53 -22.78 -0.41 12.76
CA GLY A 53 -23.02 0.35 13.97
C GLY A 53 -22.01 1.48 14.17
N ARG A 54 -22.42 2.54 14.89
CA ARG A 54 -21.54 3.62 15.38
C ARG A 54 -20.68 3.11 16.55
N TYR A 55 -19.78 2.17 16.29
CA TYR A 55 -18.80 1.72 17.27
C TYR A 55 -17.55 2.61 17.20
N CYS A 56 -17.17 3.17 18.33
CA CYS A 56 -15.96 3.98 18.42
C CYS A 56 -14.76 3.13 18.77
N GLN A 57 -13.85 2.96 17.82
CA GLN A 57 -12.59 2.24 18.04
C GLN A 57 -11.66 2.97 19.03
N VAL A 58 -11.85 4.28 19.21
CA VAL A 58 -11.06 5.12 20.12
C VAL A 58 -11.42 4.91 21.59
N CYS A 59 -12.69 4.70 21.85
CA CYS A 59 -13.26 4.72 23.18
C CYS A 59 -13.97 3.42 23.56
N ALA A 60 -13.97 2.45 22.64
CA ALA A 60 -14.55 1.13 22.77
C ALA A 60 -16.03 1.14 23.20
N THR A 61 -16.75 2.21 22.83
CA THR A 61 -18.17 2.40 23.15
C THR A 61 -19.00 2.50 21.88
N ASN A 62 -20.23 2.02 21.98
CA ASN A 62 -21.26 2.25 20.96
C ASN A 62 -21.82 3.68 21.11
N ASP A 63 -22.48 4.19 20.07
CA ASP A 63 -23.28 5.45 20.04
C ASP A 63 -22.59 6.72 19.55
N HIS A 64 -21.39 6.63 18.99
CA HIS A 64 -20.74 7.79 18.37
C HIS A 64 -19.70 7.40 17.31
N GLU A 65 -19.51 8.33 16.39
CA GLU A 65 -18.71 8.20 15.18
C GLU A 65 -17.20 8.24 15.53
N SER A 66 -16.42 7.45 14.80
CA SER A 66 -14.96 7.50 14.82
C SER A 66 -14.45 7.93 13.47
N TYR A 67 -13.44 8.80 13.48
CA TYR A 67 -12.81 9.30 12.29
C TYR A 67 -11.34 8.92 12.29
N VAL A 68 -10.77 8.80 11.10
CA VAL A 68 -9.34 8.66 10.87
C VAL A 68 -8.84 9.88 10.11
N VAL A 69 -7.74 10.45 10.58
CA VAL A 69 -7.05 11.62 10.00
C VAL A 69 -5.63 11.17 9.64
N PRO A 70 -5.41 10.66 8.42
CA PRO A 70 -4.17 9.95 8.12
C PRO A 70 -2.91 10.81 8.22
N ALA A 71 -3.02 12.11 7.94
CA ALA A 71 -1.92 13.08 8.06
C ALA A 71 -1.33 13.20 9.47
N THR A 72 -1.98 12.64 10.49
CA THR A 72 -1.52 12.67 11.88
C THR A 72 -0.88 11.37 12.34
N PHE A 73 -0.86 10.31 11.53
CA PHE A 73 -0.17 9.07 11.88
C PHE A 73 1.32 9.33 12.18
N GLN A 74 1.80 8.77 13.29
CA GLN A 74 3.21 8.85 13.69
C GLN A 74 3.92 7.50 13.54
N ASP A 75 3.18 6.42 13.75
CA ASP A 75 3.69 5.06 13.67
C ASP A 75 3.90 4.66 12.19
N PRO A 76 5.03 3.98 11.88
CA PRO A 76 5.25 3.40 10.56
C PRO A 76 4.32 2.21 10.34
N ILE A 77 4.22 1.79 9.08
CA ILE A 77 3.53 0.55 8.70
C ILE A 77 4.19 -0.64 9.41
N ASP A 78 3.37 -1.65 9.74
CA ASP A 78 3.84 -2.87 10.43
C ASP A 78 4.99 -3.52 9.65
N ASP A 79 6.07 -3.87 10.37
CA ASP A 79 7.27 -4.51 9.85
C ASP A 79 6.97 -5.75 9.01
N GLY A 80 5.87 -6.46 9.27
CA GLY A 80 5.42 -7.59 8.46
C GLY A 80 5.19 -7.25 6.97
N TYR A 81 4.97 -5.98 6.64
CA TYR A 81 4.70 -5.48 5.29
C TYR A 81 5.85 -4.68 4.66
N VAL A 82 6.96 -4.47 5.38
CA VAL A 82 8.14 -3.73 4.86
C VAL A 82 9.48 -4.39 5.17
N ALA A 83 9.53 -5.33 6.11
CA ALA A 83 10.69 -6.15 6.43
C ALA A 83 10.44 -7.61 5.96
N PRO A 84 11.48 -8.37 5.58
CA PRO A 84 12.90 -8.00 5.58
C PRO A 84 13.32 -7.07 4.42
N SER A 85 12.42 -6.79 3.47
CA SER A 85 12.67 -5.82 2.41
C SER A 85 11.37 -5.21 1.90
N VAL A 86 11.49 -3.97 1.42
CA VAL A 86 10.39 -3.19 0.82
C VAL A 86 9.82 -3.84 -0.45
N TRP A 87 10.54 -4.77 -1.07
CA TRP A 87 10.09 -5.52 -2.25
C TRP A 87 9.66 -6.96 -1.96
N THR A 88 9.96 -7.46 -0.76
CA THR A 88 9.64 -8.81 -0.27
C THR A 88 9.18 -8.74 1.19
N PRO A 89 7.96 -8.25 1.44
CA PRO A 89 7.41 -8.23 2.78
C PRO A 89 7.33 -9.63 3.39
N ARG A 90 7.53 -9.74 4.71
CA ARG A 90 7.43 -11.00 5.45
C ARG A 90 6.07 -11.66 5.27
N ASN A 91 4.99 -10.89 5.26
CA ASN A 91 3.63 -11.40 5.05
C ASN A 91 3.36 -11.87 3.61
N GLY A 92 4.26 -11.55 2.67
CA GLY A 92 4.24 -12.10 1.31
C GLY A 92 5.17 -13.30 1.13
N GLN A 93 5.82 -13.79 2.18
CA GLN A 93 6.65 -14.99 2.11
C GLN A 93 5.85 -16.19 1.62
N GLY A 94 6.40 -16.93 0.65
CA GLY A 94 5.71 -18.10 0.09
C GLY A 94 4.60 -17.77 -0.90
N CYS A 95 4.37 -16.49 -1.21
CA CYS A 95 3.39 -16.08 -2.20
C CYS A 95 3.71 -16.69 -3.56
N LYS A 96 2.67 -16.92 -4.37
CA LYS A 96 2.81 -17.56 -5.67
C LYS A 96 2.98 -16.57 -6.82
N GLY A 97 2.60 -15.31 -6.58
CA GLY A 97 2.82 -14.21 -7.50
C GLY A 97 3.22 -12.95 -6.74
N VAL A 98 4.00 -12.10 -7.41
CA VAL A 98 4.33 -10.76 -6.94
C VAL A 98 4.37 -9.79 -8.12
N LEU A 99 3.87 -8.56 -7.90
CA LEU A 99 4.04 -7.41 -8.77
C LEU A 99 4.62 -6.25 -7.99
N ARG A 100 5.47 -5.47 -8.65
CA ARG A 100 6.21 -4.38 -8.02
C ARG A 100 6.19 -3.15 -8.90
N ARG A 101 5.93 -1.99 -8.29
CA ARG A 101 5.98 -0.69 -8.93
C ARG A 101 6.66 0.32 -8.03
N GLU A 102 7.50 1.16 -8.63
CA GLU A 102 8.09 2.30 -7.97
C GLU A 102 7.69 3.57 -8.73
N TYR A 103 7.34 4.62 -8.00
CA TYR A 103 7.18 5.96 -8.54
C TYR A 103 8.16 6.88 -7.83
N ARG A 104 8.95 7.62 -8.61
CA ARG A 104 9.88 8.61 -8.07
C ARG A 104 9.46 10.03 -8.43
N CYS A 105 9.62 10.96 -7.50
CA CYS A 105 9.45 12.38 -7.77
C CYS A 105 10.38 13.24 -6.90
N SER A 106 10.70 14.43 -7.38
CA SER A 106 11.57 15.38 -6.66
C SER A 106 10.89 16.00 -5.44
N ARG A 107 9.56 16.01 -5.40
CA ARG A 107 8.77 16.57 -4.31
C ARG A 107 7.44 15.85 -4.24
N LEU A 108 7.23 15.12 -3.15
CA LEU A 108 5.94 14.58 -2.77
C LEU A 108 5.42 15.35 -1.56
N GLU A 109 4.23 15.92 -1.69
CA GLU A 109 3.56 16.59 -0.58
C GLU A 109 3.12 15.56 0.46
N ASP A 110 3.19 15.93 1.74
CA ASP A 110 2.77 15.05 2.85
C ASP A 110 1.29 14.64 2.73
N ALA A 111 0.48 15.48 2.08
CA ALA A 111 -0.93 15.23 1.85
C ALA A 111 -1.19 14.07 0.86
N PHE A 112 -0.25 13.75 -0.04
CA PHE A 112 -0.48 12.77 -1.12
C PHE A 112 -0.89 11.40 -0.58
N LEU A 113 -0.11 10.85 0.36
CA LEU A 113 -0.41 9.55 0.96
C LEU A 113 -1.68 9.61 1.80
N SER A 114 -1.90 10.73 2.50
CA SER A 114 -3.08 10.91 3.36
C SER A 114 -4.37 10.94 2.53
N GLU A 115 -4.35 11.63 1.40
CA GLU A 115 -5.47 11.68 0.47
C GLU A 115 -5.73 10.29 -0.14
N LEU A 116 -4.68 9.58 -0.55
CA LEU A 116 -4.79 8.21 -1.05
C LEU A 116 -5.42 7.28 0.01
N GLN A 117 -4.99 7.39 1.26
CA GLN A 117 -5.54 6.64 2.39
C GLN A 117 -7.01 6.96 2.65
N VAL A 118 -7.46 8.20 2.46
CA VAL A 118 -8.88 8.56 2.56
C VAL A 118 -9.67 7.99 1.38
N VAL A 119 -9.17 8.14 0.14
CA VAL A 119 -9.82 7.61 -1.07
C VAL A 119 -10.16 6.13 -0.91
N TRP A 120 -9.19 5.32 -0.48
CA TRP A 120 -9.39 3.89 -0.28
C TRP A 120 -10.26 3.51 0.93
N CYS A 121 -10.63 4.46 1.79
CA CYS A 121 -11.57 4.22 2.89
C CYS A 121 -12.97 4.78 2.62
N THR A 122 -13.14 5.66 1.64
CA THR A 122 -14.42 6.32 1.34
C THR A 122 -15.00 5.93 0.00
N GLU A 123 -14.17 5.58 -0.97
CA GLU A 123 -14.61 5.20 -2.30
C GLU A 123 -14.74 3.67 -2.35
N GLU A 124 -15.95 3.18 -2.69
CA GLU A 124 -16.13 1.77 -3.03
C GLU A 124 -15.30 1.48 -4.29
N GLY A 125 -14.55 0.38 -4.30
CA GLY A 125 -13.58 0.10 -5.35
C GLY A 125 -14.27 -0.07 -6.69
N ILE A 126 -14.27 0.97 -7.53
CA ILE A 126 -14.81 0.85 -8.88
C ILE A 126 -13.69 0.31 -9.77
N THR A 127 -13.90 -0.87 -10.34
CA THR A 127 -13.04 -1.33 -11.44
C THR A 127 -13.50 -0.68 -12.74
N PRO A 128 -12.66 0.12 -13.41
CA PRO A 128 -13.07 0.80 -14.64
C PRO A 128 -13.28 -0.15 -15.83
N GLU A 129 -12.73 -1.37 -15.80
CA GLU A 129 -12.72 -2.29 -16.95
C GLU A 129 -13.86 -3.31 -16.95
N SER A 130 -14.49 -3.62 -15.82
CA SER A 130 -15.53 -4.66 -15.71
C SER A 130 -16.87 -4.15 -15.17
N GLY A 131 -16.98 -2.90 -14.74
CA GLY A 131 -18.23 -2.36 -14.17
C GLY A 131 -18.66 -3.06 -12.87
N GLY A 132 -17.82 -3.95 -12.34
CA GLY A 132 -17.96 -4.59 -11.05
C GLY A 132 -17.38 -3.72 -9.94
N ARG A 133 -18.04 -3.73 -8.78
CA ARG A 133 -17.43 -3.24 -7.54
C ARG A 133 -16.41 -4.29 -7.13
N LEU A 134 -15.16 -3.89 -6.86
CA LEU A 134 -14.14 -4.73 -6.24
C LEU A 134 -14.32 -4.66 -4.73
N GLY A 135 -14.69 -5.78 -4.12
CA GLY A 135 -14.61 -6.00 -2.68
C GLY A 135 -13.17 -5.96 -2.19
N PHE A 136 -12.87 -5.04 -1.28
CA PHE A 136 -11.57 -4.97 -0.62
C PHE A 136 -11.74 -4.45 0.81
N ARG A 137 -10.72 -4.71 1.62
CA ARG A 137 -10.59 -4.15 2.97
C ARG A 137 -9.24 -3.50 3.21
N VAL A 138 -9.24 -2.42 3.97
CA VAL A 138 -8.03 -1.74 4.44
C VAL A 138 -7.54 -2.44 5.71
N ILE A 139 -6.41 -3.14 5.62
CA ILE A 139 -5.84 -3.90 6.73
C ILE A 139 -5.07 -3.01 7.68
N ALA A 140 -4.31 -2.06 7.12
CA ALA A 140 -3.47 -1.15 7.89
C ALA A 140 -3.34 0.20 7.20
N GLN A 141 -3.24 1.25 8.00
CA GLN A 141 -2.88 2.60 7.59
C GLN A 141 -1.85 3.15 8.57
N ALA A 142 -0.83 3.81 8.05
CA ALA A 142 0.29 4.31 8.81
C ALA A 142 0.87 5.58 8.19
N LYS A 143 1.85 6.18 8.87
CA LYS A 143 2.49 7.43 8.41
C LYS A 143 3.11 7.31 7.03
N ASP A 144 3.68 6.16 6.71
CA ASP A 144 4.50 5.89 5.54
C ASP A 144 3.90 4.80 4.64
N GLY A 145 2.67 4.34 4.89
CA GLY A 145 2.05 3.36 4.01
C GLY A 145 0.62 2.94 4.35
N MET A 146 0.08 2.08 3.51
CA MET A 146 -1.20 1.41 3.70
C MET A 146 -1.17 -0.01 3.13
N VAL A 147 -2.03 -0.87 3.67
CA VAL A 147 -2.19 -2.25 3.24
C VAL A 147 -3.65 -2.52 2.90
N LEU A 148 -3.87 -3.07 1.72
CA LEU A 148 -5.18 -3.42 1.18
C LEU A 148 -5.22 -4.93 0.91
N LYS A 149 -6.35 -5.57 1.16
CA LYS A 149 -6.58 -6.98 0.81
C LYS A 149 -7.89 -7.11 0.04
N CYS A 150 -7.86 -7.89 -1.04
CA CYS A 150 -9.03 -8.21 -1.86
C CYS A 150 -9.95 -9.19 -1.11
N GLU A 151 -11.26 -9.02 -1.24
CA GLU A 151 -12.28 -9.88 -0.60
C GLU A 151 -13.00 -10.81 -1.60
N GLU A 152 -12.79 -10.64 -2.91
CA GLU A 152 -13.67 -11.25 -3.93
C GLU A 152 -13.28 -12.66 -4.38
N SER A 153 -12.08 -13.14 -4.05
CA SER A 153 -11.60 -14.43 -4.56
C SER A 153 -11.50 -15.44 -3.43
N GLU A 154 -12.30 -16.52 -3.55
CA GLU A 154 -12.27 -17.65 -2.63
C GLU A 154 -10.91 -18.38 -2.67
N ASP A 155 -10.25 -18.40 -3.84
CA ASP A 155 -9.01 -19.16 -4.05
C ASP A 155 -7.74 -18.28 -4.02
N VAL A 156 -7.85 -16.97 -4.34
CA VAL A 156 -6.71 -16.06 -4.51
C VAL A 156 -6.77 -14.87 -3.57
N GLU A 157 -5.97 -14.90 -2.53
CA GLU A 157 -5.83 -13.77 -1.62
C GLU A 157 -4.82 -12.75 -2.16
N GLU A 158 -5.30 -11.72 -2.86
CA GLU A 158 -4.48 -10.58 -3.28
C GLU A 158 -4.32 -9.56 -2.15
N THR A 159 -3.07 -9.22 -1.82
CA THR A 159 -2.71 -8.15 -0.88
C THR A 159 -1.82 -7.13 -1.58
N VAL A 160 -2.11 -5.85 -1.37
CA VAL A 160 -1.33 -4.74 -1.92
C VAL A 160 -0.82 -3.85 -0.80
N VAL A 161 0.48 -3.62 -0.78
CA VAL A 161 1.17 -2.72 0.13
C VAL A 161 1.61 -1.49 -0.65
N VAL A 162 1.22 -0.31 -0.18
CA VAL A 162 1.73 0.97 -0.66
C VAL A 162 2.60 1.57 0.42
N SER A 163 3.85 1.92 0.11
CA SER A 163 4.76 2.60 1.03
C SER A 163 5.36 3.84 0.39
N VAL A 164 5.71 4.83 1.21
CA VAL A 164 6.29 6.11 0.81
C VAL A 164 7.54 6.36 1.64
N ALA A 165 8.66 6.55 0.98
CA ALA A 165 9.93 6.88 1.59
C ALA A 165 10.51 8.17 1.00
N ARG A 166 11.37 8.85 1.76
CA ARG A 166 12.21 9.94 1.27
C ARG A 166 13.65 9.44 1.18
N GLU A 167 14.20 9.38 -0.02
CA GLU A 167 15.59 9.01 -0.29
C GLU A 167 16.44 10.29 -0.42
N GLY A 168 17.27 10.59 0.58
CA GLY A 168 18.22 11.70 0.51
C GLY A 168 18.59 12.32 1.86
N GLY A 169 19.77 11.95 2.36
CA GLY A 169 20.66 12.77 3.19
C GLY A 169 20.34 12.93 4.68
N ASP A 170 20.96 12.09 5.53
CA ASP A 170 21.27 12.42 6.94
C ASP A 170 22.28 13.58 7.07
N ASN A 171 22.81 14.10 5.96
CA ASN A 171 23.75 15.21 5.93
C ASN A 171 23.08 16.52 5.55
N ALA A 172 23.16 17.46 6.48
CA ALA A 172 22.66 18.82 6.40
C ALA A 172 23.38 19.66 5.33
N CYS A 173 22.95 19.56 4.07
CA CYS A 173 23.10 20.61 3.05
C CYS A 173 22.33 20.27 1.76
N ASP A 174 21.15 20.88 1.59
CA ASP A 174 20.49 21.25 0.32
C ASP A 174 20.23 20.20 -0.79
N SER A 175 20.44 18.90 -0.59
CA SER A 175 19.87 17.91 -1.51
C SER A 175 18.39 17.70 -1.19
N PHE A 176 17.49 18.26 -1.99
CA PHE A 176 16.07 17.88 -1.98
C PHE A 176 15.99 16.36 -2.19
N GLY A 177 15.70 15.62 -1.12
CA GLY A 177 15.57 14.17 -1.18
C GLY A 177 14.47 13.76 -2.16
N GLU A 178 14.76 12.75 -2.97
CA GLU A 178 13.77 12.19 -3.89
C GLU A 178 12.73 11.41 -3.08
N SER A 179 11.46 11.68 -3.32
CA SER A 179 10.39 10.88 -2.74
C SER A 179 10.14 9.65 -3.60
N VAL A 180 9.96 8.51 -2.94
CA VAL A 180 9.75 7.21 -3.57
C VAL A 180 8.47 6.59 -3.04
N ILE A 181 7.53 6.31 -3.93
CA ILE A 181 6.32 5.53 -3.65
C ILE A 181 6.56 4.12 -4.18
N ARG A 182 6.38 3.11 -3.34
CA ARG A 182 6.47 1.70 -3.73
C ARG A 182 5.12 1.04 -3.58
N VAL A 183 4.73 0.27 -4.59
CA VAL A 183 3.51 -0.53 -4.59
C VAL A 183 3.92 -1.98 -4.82
N VAL A 184 3.60 -2.84 -3.87
CA VAL A 184 3.90 -4.27 -3.92
C VAL A 184 2.60 -5.05 -3.77
N GLY A 185 2.21 -5.74 -4.84
CA GLY A 185 1.10 -6.68 -4.84
C GLY A 185 1.64 -8.09 -4.71
N PHE A 186 1.05 -8.91 -3.86
CA PHE A 186 1.35 -10.34 -3.78
C PHE A 186 0.07 -11.14 -3.60
N VAL A 187 0.10 -12.37 -4.11
CA VAL A 187 -1.04 -13.29 -4.07
C VAL A 187 -0.66 -14.58 -3.37
N HIS A 188 -1.46 -14.94 -2.37
CA HIS A 188 -1.49 -16.28 -1.81
C HIS A 188 -2.60 -17.05 -2.49
N VAL A 189 -2.39 -18.35 -2.70
CA VAL A 189 -3.41 -19.22 -3.28
C VAL A 189 -3.64 -20.34 -2.30
N ASP A 190 -4.88 -20.47 -1.83
CA ASP A 190 -5.29 -21.58 -0.99
C ASP A 190 -5.91 -22.65 -1.89
N PHE A 191 -5.09 -23.62 -2.28
CA PHE A 191 -5.59 -24.76 -3.05
C PHE A 191 -6.22 -25.74 -2.05
N ALA A 192 -7.55 -25.74 -1.95
CA ALA A 192 -8.27 -26.83 -1.31
C ALA A 192 -7.77 -28.17 -1.89
N GLU A 193 -7.63 -29.20 -1.04
CA GLU A 193 -6.72 -30.33 -1.31
C GLU A 193 -6.99 -31.09 -2.63
N ASP A 194 -8.19 -31.01 -3.24
CA ASP A 194 -8.61 -31.95 -4.28
C ASP A 194 -9.13 -31.43 -5.65
N ASP A 195 -9.34 -30.13 -5.93
CA ASP A 195 -10.00 -29.75 -7.22
C ASP A 195 -9.28 -28.72 -8.12
N ALA A 196 -8.33 -27.91 -7.62
CA ALA A 196 -7.64 -26.90 -8.44
C ALA A 196 -6.11 -27.08 -8.43
N GLU A 197 -5.52 -27.39 -9.59
CA GLU A 197 -4.05 -27.38 -9.78
C GLU A 197 -3.51 -25.99 -10.14
N CYS A 198 -4.38 -25.12 -10.66
CA CYS A 198 -4.06 -23.78 -11.12
C CYS A 198 -5.17 -22.78 -10.74
N ALA A 199 -4.77 -21.56 -10.39
CA ALA A 199 -5.63 -20.40 -10.24
C ALA A 199 -5.15 -19.29 -11.20
N THR A 200 -6.03 -18.38 -11.59
CA THR A 200 -5.66 -17.23 -12.43
C THR A 200 -5.88 -15.94 -11.65
N THR A 201 -4.92 -15.02 -11.72
CA THR A 201 -5.06 -13.68 -11.15
C THR A 201 -4.86 -12.62 -12.23
N GLU A 202 -5.73 -11.60 -12.21
CA GLU A 202 -5.66 -10.42 -13.08
C GLU A 202 -5.14 -9.18 -12.34
N TRP A 203 -4.75 -9.33 -11.07
CA TRP A 203 -4.28 -8.24 -10.22
C TRP A 203 -5.24 -7.05 -10.10
N PRO A 204 -6.55 -7.26 -9.91
CA PRO A 204 -7.53 -6.18 -9.90
C PRO A 204 -7.24 -5.13 -8.83
N LEU A 205 -6.87 -5.54 -7.61
CA LEU A 205 -6.60 -4.60 -6.53
C LEU A 205 -5.34 -3.78 -6.82
N PHE A 206 -4.26 -4.43 -7.27
CA PHE A 206 -3.03 -3.75 -7.65
C PHE A 206 -3.27 -2.73 -8.77
N ASN A 207 -4.03 -3.10 -9.81
CA ASN A 207 -4.35 -2.22 -10.92
C ASN A 207 -5.17 -1.00 -10.49
N CYS A 208 -6.17 -1.20 -9.63
CA CYS A 208 -6.92 -0.08 -9.05
C CYS A 208 -6.02 0.86 -8.24
N VAL A 209 -5.08 0.33 -7.44
CA VAL A 209 -4.12 1.15 -6.69
C VAL A 209 -3.24 2.00 -7.61
N LEU A 210 -2.72 1.42 -8.69
CA LEU A 210 -1.93 2.19 -9.66
C LEU A 210 -2.76 3.30 -10.32
N GLU A 211 -4.03 3.04 -10.61
CA GLU A 211 -4.92 4.05 -11.20
C GLU A 211 -5.26 5.17 -10.21
N SER A 212 -5.53 4.85 -8.93
CA SER A 212 -5.71 5.87 -7.89
C SER A 212 -4.49 6.78 -7.78
N ILE A 213 -3.28 6.23 -7.82
CA ILE A 213 -2.03 7.00 -7.81
C ILE A 213 -1.95 7.94 -9.01
N ARG A 214 -2.29 7.46 -10.22
CA ARG A 214 -2.32 8.30 -11.44
C ARG A 214 -3.39 9.38 -11.39
N MET A 215 -4.55 9.08 -10.81
CA MET A 215 -5.64 10.05 -10.67
C MET A 215 -5.26 11.17 -9.70
N LEU A 216 -4.60 10.83 -8.59
CA LEU A 216 -4.06 11.83 -7.65
C LEU A 216 -2.91 12.65 -8.26
N GLU A 217 -2.03 12.04 -9.03
CA GLU A 217 -0.99 12.75 -9.80
C GLU A 217 -1.62 13.80 -10.72
N LYS A 218 -2.61 13.41 -11.53
CA LYS A 218 -3.33 14.35 -12.42
C LYS A 218 -4.05 15.46 -11.66
N GLY A 219 -4.52 15.18 -10.45
CA GLY A 219 -5.20 16.13 -9.58
C GLY A 219 -4.26 17.11 -8.84
N THR A 220 -2.96 16.81 -8.78
CA THR A 220 -1.98 17.59 -8.00
C THR A 220 -1.09 18.43 -8.93
N PRO A 221 -1.29 19.75 -9.02
CA PRO A 221 -0.51 20.60 -9.91
C PRO A 221 0.99 20.56 -9.62
N GLY A 222 1.79 20.27 -10.63
CA GLY A 222 3.26 20.24 -10.52
C GLY A 222 3.84 18.93 -9.98
N LEU A 223 3.01 17.96 -9.59
CA LEU A 223 3.47 16.60 -9.30
C LEU A 223 3.72 15.85 -10.61
N SER A 224 4.87 15.21 -10.72
CA SER A 224 5.19 14.32 -11.84
C SER A 224 5.90 13.08 -11.30
N LEU A 225 5.23 11.94 -11.44
CA LEU A 225 5.68 10.64 -10.99
C LEU A 225 6.37 9.91 -12.14
N ARG A 226 7.61 9.49 -11.91
CA ARG A 226 8.36 8.65 -12.85
C ARG A 226 8.18 7.20 -12.45
N GLU A 227 7.34 6.47 -13.20
CA GLU A 227 7.15 5.03 -13.02
C GLU A 227 8.45 4.28 -13.36
N ARG A 228 8.82 3.36 -12.47
CA ARG A 228 9.89 2.39 -12.62
C ARG A 228 9.41 1.01 -12.22
N VAL A 229 9.98 0.00 -12.85
CA VAL A 229 9.66 -1.40 -12.56
C VAL A 229 10.93 -2.13 -12.12
N PRO A 230 10.95 -2.68 -10.89
CA PRO A 230 12.09 -3.49 -10.44
C PRO A 230 12.24 -4.76 -11.26
N LEU A 231 13.45 -5.04 -11.72
CA LEU A 231 13.80 -6.32 -12.33
C LEU A 231 13.93 -7.37 -11.23
N ALA A 232 13.06 -8.37 -11.26
CA ALA A 232 13.24 -9.54 -10.41
C ALA A 232 14.43 -10.36 -10.93
N CYS A 233 15.52 -10.45 -10.14
CA CYS A 233 16.36 -11.64 -9.91
C CYS A 233 17.72 -11.24 -9.30
N SER A 234 17.83 -11.13 -7.98
CA SER A 234 18.83 -11.88 -7.21
C SER A 234 18.62 -11.66 -5.71
N THR A 235 18.71 -12.74 -4.97
CA THR A 235 18.40 -12.89 -3.54
C THR A 235 19.50 -12.36 -2.61
N VAL A 236 20.39 -11.46 -3.06
CA VAL A 236 21.59 -11.14 -2.26
C VAL A 236 21.98 -9.65 -2.20
N ASP A 237 21.51 -8.77 -3.10
CA ASP A 237 21.79 -7.33 -2.99
C ASP A 237 20.66 -6.48 -3.58
N GLU A 238 19.60 -6.29 -2.79
CA GLU A 238 18.35 -5.64 -3.22
C GLU A 238 18.43 -4.10 -3.29
N ALA A 239 19.51 -3.49 -2.80
CA ALA A 239 19.74 -2.05 -2.92
C ALA A 239 20.12 -1.63 -4.36
N ALA A 240 20.46 -2.58 -5.24
CA ALA A 240 20.92 -2.35 -6.60
C ALA A 240 20.13 -3.15 -7.66
N GLY A 241 18.95 -3.67 -7.32
CA GLY A 241 18.07 -4.31 -8.30
C GLY A 241 17.76 -3.35 -9.44
N GLY A 242 18.17 -3.69 -10.67
CA GLY A 242 18.03 -2.80 -11.82
C GLY A 242 16.59 -2.32 -11.95
N LEU A 243 16.39 -1.01 -11.86
CA LEU A 243 15.09 -0.39 -12.08
C LEU A 243 14.96 -0.08 -13.56
N VAL A 244 13.92 -0.64 -14.19
CA VAL A 244 13.60 -0.33 -15.58
C VAL A 244 12.79 0.96 -15.62
N ASP A 245 13.19 1.91 -16.47
CA ASP A 245 12.45 3.13 -16.68
C ASP A 245 11.16 2.92 -17.50
N SER A 246 10.28 3.92 -17.48
CA SER A 246 9.00 3.89 -18.21
C SER A 246 9.16 3.68 -19.72
N MET A 247 10.24 4.18 -20.32
CA MET A 247 10.52 4.00 -21.77
C MET A 247 10.80 2.54 -22.10
N THR A 248 11.62 1.89 -21.28
CA THR A 248 11.98 0.49 -21.45
C THR A 248 10.78 -0.42 -21.13
N VAL A 249 9.92 -0.03 -20.17
CA VAL A 249 8.62 -0.67 -19.93
C VAL A 249 7.70 -0.58 -21.15
N GLN A 250 7.62 0.58 -21.80
CA GLN A 250 6.82 0.74 -23.03
C GLN A 250 7.37 -0.14 -24.16
N GLU A 251 8.69 -0.25 -24.29
CA GLU A 251 9.30 -1.12 -25.29
C GLU A 251 9.08 -2.61 -24.98
N LEU A 252 9.13 -3.00 -23.70
CA LEU A 252 8.73 -4.33 -23.22
C LEU A 252 7.27 -4.64 -23.55
N ARG A 253 6.34 -3.68 -23.40
CA ARG A 253 4.93 -3.84 -23.82
C ARG A 253 4.82 -4.17 -25.31
N LYS A 254 5.62 -3.53 -26.16
CA LYS A 254 5.61 -3.77 -27.61
C LYS A 254 6.25 -5.10 -28.01
N ARG A 255 7.41 -5.43 -27.41
CA ARG A 255 8.25 -6.55 -27.87
C ARG A 255 8.01 -7.87 -27.13
N ARG A 256 7.24 -7.88 -26.03
CA ARG A 256 6.99 -9.04 -25.13
C ARG A 256 8.21 -9.59 -24.38
N LYS A 257 9.42 -9.33 -24.89
CA LYS A 257 10.72 -9.79 -24.38
C LYS A 257 11.78 -8.76 -24.74
N LEU A 258 12.60 -8.37 -23.78
CA LEU A 258 13.71 -7.43 -23.98
C LEU A 258 14.99 -8.01 -23.37
N LYS A 259 16.09 -7.87 -24.10
CA LYS A 259 17.43 -8.14 -23.56
C LYS A 259 17.97 -6.83 -23.02
N LEU A 260 18.34 -6.80 -21.74
CA LEU A 260 18.88 -5.63 -21.08
C LEU A 260 20.37 -5.48 -21.34
N GLU A 261 20.91 -4.31 -20.96
CA GLU A 261 22.33 -3.97 -21.15
C GLU A 261 23.26 -4.91 -20.38
N ASP A 262 22.82 -5.43 -19.24
CA ASP A 262 23.51 -6.44 -18.44
C ASP A 262 23.47 -7.86 -19.05
N GLY A 263 22.84 -8.01 -20.22
CA GLY A 263 22.69 -9.26 -20.95
C GLY A 263 21.56 -10.16 -20.45
N SER A 264 20.89 -9.81 -19.34
CA SER A 264 19.71 -10.51 -18.85
C SER A 264 18.54 -10.33 -19.80
N THR A 265 17.58 -11.25 -19.75
CA THR A 265 16.41 -11.20 -20.63
C THR A 265 15.15 -11.21 -19.80
N VAL A 266 14.30 -10.21 -20.02
CA VAL A 266 13.12 -9.97 -19.20
C VAL A 266 11.88 -10.07 -20.07
N ARG A 267 10.83 -10.73 -19.57
CA ARG A 267 9.55 -10.86 -20.26
C ARG A 267 8.54 -9.91 -19.65
N THR A 268 7.57 -9.52 -20.47
CA THR A 268 6.47 -8.65 -20.05
C THR A 268 5.63 -9.26 -18.94
N SER A 269 5.48 -10.60 -18.95
CA SER A 269 4.82 -11.39 -17.90
C SER A 269 5.45 -11.24 -16.52
N ASP A 270 6.73 -10.87 -16.47
CA ASP A 270 7.50 -10.86 -15.22
C ASP A 270 7.44 -9.48 -14.55
N LEU A 271 7.00 -8.46 -15.30
CA LEU A 271 7.12 -7.06 -14.92
C LEU A 271 5.80 -6.31 -14.92
N LEU A 272 4.83 -6.70 -15.75
CA LEU A 272 3.62 -5.90 -15.96
C LEU A 272 2.37 -6.60 -15.42
N PRO A 273 1.41 -5.82 -14.87
CA PRO A 273 0.12 -6.37 -14.52
C PRO A 273 -0.56 -6.92 -15.77
N GLY A 274 -0.99 -8.17 -15.66
CA GLY A 274 -1.69 -8.91 -16.68
C GLY A 274 -2.15 -10.24 -16.10
N SER A 275 -3.08 -10.90 -16.78
CA SER A 275 -3.57 -12.21 -16.36
C SER A 275 -2.39 -13.20 -16.23
N ARG A 276 -2.28 -13.83 -15.07
CA ARG A 276 -1.23 -14.79 -14.75
C ARG A 276 -1.84 -16.05 -14.17
N GLU A 277 -1.52 -17.18 -14.80
CA GLU A 277 -1.79 -18.49 -14.25
C GLU A 277 -0.78 -18.82 -13.16
N ILE A 278 -1.30 -19.33 -12.04
CA ILE A 278 -0.56 -19.68 -10.85
C ILE A 278 -0.84 -21.15 -10.54
N SER A 279 0.18 -21.99 -10.62
CA SER A 279 0.04 -23.41 -10.28
C SER A 279 0.42 -23.70 -8.83
N ARG A 280 -0.24 -24.69 -8.22
CA ARG A 280 0.14 -25.27 -6.92
C ARG A 280 1.59 -25.74 -6.91
N SER A 281 2.03 -26.33 -8.02
CA SER A 281 3.38 -26.84 -8.24
C SER A 281 4.43 -25.75 -8.46
N ALA A 282 4.02 -24.50 -8.69
CA ALA A 282 4.96 -23.42 -8.93
C ALA A 282 5.76 -23.11 -7.65
N PRO A 283 7.08 -22.86 -7.76
CA PRO A 283 7.87 -22.41 -6.64
C PRO A 283 7.35 -21.06 -6.13
N ALA A 284 7.62 -20.75 -4.86
CA ALA A 284 7.31 -19.42 -4.32
C ALA A 284 7.97 -18.34 -5.17
N ALA A 285 7.27 -17.22 -5.37
CA ALA A 285 7.76 -16.09 -6.15
C ALA A 285 9.01 -15.46 -5.51
N TYR A 286 9.14 -15.59 -4.19
CA TYR A 286 10.39 -15.40 -3.47
C TYR A 286 10.37 -16.17 -2.14
N ALA A 287 11.55 -16.56 -1.69
CA ALA A 287 11.80 -17.13 -0.36
C ALA A 287 12.64 -16.14 0.44
N LEU A 288 12.41 -16.05 1.75
CA LEU A 288 13.34 -15.32 2.61
C LEU A 288 14.66 -16.10 2.69
N PRO A 289 15.83 -15.42 2.75
CA PRO A 289 17.07 -16.09 3.07
C PRO A 289 16.89 -16.84 4.40
N GLU A 290 17.28 -18.11 4.42
CA GLU A 290 17.33 -18.87 5.67
C GLU A 290 18.24 -18.10 6.62
N VAL A 291 17.68 -17.67 7.76
CA VAL A 291 18.48 -17.08 8.83
C VAL A 291 19.37 -18.22 9.31
N SER A 292 20.61 -18.28 8.82
CA SER A 292 21.57 -19.23 9.35
C SER A 292 21.74 -18.89 10.82
N GLU A 293 21.21 -19.72 11.70
CA GLU A 293 21.54 -19.66 13.12
C GLU A 293 23.06 -19.77 13.20
N ALA A 294 23.71 -18.63 13.47
CA ALA A 294 25.13 -18.61 13.72
C ALA A 294 25.36 -19.50 14.94
N ALA A 295 25.91 -20.68 14.68
CA ALA A 295 26.30 -21.65 15.68
C ALA A 295 27.11 -20.90 16.77
N THR A 296 26.47 -20.67 17.91
CA THR A 296 27.14 -20.19 19.10
C THR A 296 27.93 -21.37 19.61
N ALA A 297 29.17 -21.51 19.14
CA ALA A 297 30.11 -22.46 19.71
C ALA A 297 30.34 -22.06 21.18
N PRO A 298 30.11 -22.94 22.17
CA PRO A 298 30.60 -22.69 23.51
C PRO A 298 32.12 -22.86 23.47
N GLY A 299 32.85 -21.81 23.83
CA GLY A 299 34.29 -21.86 23.97
C GLY A 299 34.71 -22.92 24.99
N GLY A 300 35.65 -23.77 24.58
CA GLY A 300 36.47 -24.59 25.48
C GLY A 300 37.77 -23.88 25.83
#